data_AF-A0A5D3ACA6-F1
#
_entry.id   AF-A0A5D3ACA6-F1
#
_cell.length_a   1.000
_cell.length_b   1.000
_cell.length_c   1.000
_cell.angle_alpha   90.00
_cell.angle_beta   90.00
_cell.angle_gamma   90.00
#
_symmetry.space_group_name_H-M   'P 1'
#
loop_
_entity.id
_entity.type
_entity.pdbx_description
1 polymer ?
#
loop_
_entity_poly.entity_id
_entity_poly.type
_entity_poly.pdbx_seq_one_letter_code
_entity_poly.pdbx_strand_id
1 'polypeptide(L)'
;MGFLSQFQTCFWTIILFLFMVLNCHVNEAALVLPKNVTVTAVFVFGDSIVDPGNNNNLPTIAKGNFLPYGRDLKDGPTGQFSNDKVPSDFIGKNKYIC
;
A
#
# COMPACT_ATOMS: atom_id res chain seq x y z
N MET A 1 -33.03 -24.72 -6.65
CA MET A 1 -31.63 -25.19 -6.79
C MET A 1 -30.58 -24.08 -6.58
N GLY A 2 -30.88 -22.78 -6.74
CA GLY A 2 -29.86 -21.72 -6.64
C GLY A 2 -29.49 -21.21 -5.23
N PHE A 3 -30.36 -21.36 -4.22
CA PHE A 3 -30.12 -20.78 -2.89
C PHE A 3 -29.08 -21.56 -2.06
N LEU A 4 -29.15 -22.90 -2.11
CA LEU A 4 -28.19 -23.79 -1.42
C LEU A 4 -26.81 -23.77 -2.10
N SER A 5 -26.76 -23.63 -3.43
CA SER A 5 -25.49 -23.51 -4.15
C SER A 5 -24.78 -22.18 -3.87
N GLN A 6 -25.53 -21.08 -3.72
CA GLN A 6 -24.98 -19.78 -3.33
C GLN A 6 -24.33 -19.81 -1.95
N PHE A 7 -25.01 -20.39 -0.94
CA PHE A 7 -24.46 -20.51 0.41
C PHE A 7 -23.16 -21.32 0.42
N GLN A 8 -23.13 -22.43 -0.32
CA GLN A 8 -21.94 -23.26 -0.46
C GLN A 8 -20.79 -22.50 -1.14
N THR A 9 -21.04 -21.75 -2.21
CA THR A 9 -20.00 -20.95 -2.89
C THR A 9 -19.45 -19.83 -2.00
N CYS A 10 -20.29 -19.18 -1.20
CA CYS A 10 -19.85 -18.16 -0.24
C CYS A 10 -18.93 -18.78 0.83
N PHE A 11 -19.26 -19.97 1.32
CA PHE A 11 -18.44 -20.66 2.32
C PHE A 11 -17.04 -21.00 1.78
N TRP A 12 -16.95 -21.55 0.56
CA TRP A 12 -15.66 -21.86 -0.06
C TRP A 12 -14.84 -20.62 -0.40
N THR A 13 -15.47 -19.55 -0.88
CA THR A 13 -14.75 -18.29 -1.18
C THR A 13 -14.16 -17.65 0.08
N ILE A 14 -14.87 -17.71 1.21
CA ILE A 14 -14.35 -17.25 2.51
C ILE A 14 -13.16 -18.11 2.96
N ILE A 15 -13.25 -19.45 2.85
CA ILE A 15 -12.15 -20.35 3.22
C ILE A 15 -10.91 -20.08 2.36
N LEU A 16 -11.08 -19.90 1.05
CA LEU A 16 -9.96 -19.60 0.15
C LEU A 16 -9.31 -18.25 0.49
N PHE A 17 -10.11 -17.24 0.80
CA PHE A 17 -9.59 -15.93 1.23
C PHE A 17 -8.80 -16.04 2.54
N LEU A 18 -9.33 -16.76 3.54
CA LEU A 18 -8.64 -16.99 4.81
C LEU A 18 -7.34 -17.78 4.62
N PHE A 19 -7.34 -18.82 3.78
CA PHE A 19 -6.14 -19.59 3.47
C PHE A 19 -5.08 -18.72 2.78
N MET A 20 -5.48 -17.84 1.86
CA MET A 20 -4.57 -16.89 1.22
C MET A 20 -3.93 -15.94 2.24
N VAL A 21 -4.71 -15.40 3.18
CA VAL A 21 -4.21 -14.51 4.24
C VAL A 21 -3.24 -15.23 5.17
N LEU A 22 -3.56 -16.47 5.59
CA LEU A 22 -2.71 -17.27 6.47
C LEU A 22 -1.39 -17.69 5.83
N ASN A 23 -1.35 -17.84 4.51
CA ASN A 23 -0.14 -18.16 3.75
C ASN A 23 0.56 -16.92 3.19
N CYS A 24 0.08 -15.71 3.51
CA CYS A 24 0.70 -14.47 3.08
C CYS A 24 2.02 -14.27 3.82
N HIS A 25 3.10 -14.80 3.24
CA HIS A 25 4.45 -14.58 3.73
C HIS A 25 4.96 -13.27 3.13
N VAL A 26 5.09 -12.24 3.96
CA VAL A 26 5.87 -11.04 3.63
C VAL A 26 7.34 -11.38 3.85
N ASN A 27 8.08 -11.57 2.77
CA ASN A 27 9.53 -11.68 2.84
C ASN A 27 10.10 -10.27 3.04
N GLU A 28 10.60 -9.98 4.24
CA GLU A 28 11.39 -8.77 4.48
C GLU A 28 12.78 -8.97 3.88
N ALA A 29 12.99 -8.47 2.66
CA ALA A 29 14.33 -8.37 2.09
C ALA A 29 15.04 -7.15 2.70
N ALA A 30 15.61 -7.32 3.89
CA ALA A 30 16.54 -6.35 4.44
C ALA A 30 17.87 -6.49 3.69
N LEU A 31 18.14 -5.57 2.76
CA LEU A 31 19.51 -5.32 2.35
C LEU A 31 20.23 -4.75 3.57
N VAL A 32 21.48 -5.16 3.81
CA VAL A 32 22.34 -4.54 4.81
C VAL A 32 23.44 -3.84 4.04
N LEU A 33 23.35 -2.52 3.94
CA LEU A 33 24.37 -1.76 3.23
C LEU A 33 25.67 -1.69 4.05
N PRO A 34 26.85 -1.74 3.40
CA PRO A 34 28.10 -1.48 4.07
C PRO A 34 28.11 -0.11 4.74
N LYS A 35 28.82 -0.01 5.88
CA LYS A 35 29.00 1.26 6.60
C LYS A 35 29.59 2.30 5.64
N ASN A 36 28.99 3.50 5.61
CA ASN A 36 29.37 4.64 4.75
C ASN A 36 28.92 4.57 3.26
N VAL A 37 27.96 3.71 2.91
CA VAL A 37 27.27 3.78 1.62
C VAL A 37 26.11 4.77 1.70
N THR A 38 26.08 5.73 0.77
CA THR A 38 24.98 6.68 0.61
C THR A 38 24.06 6.22 -0.51
N VAL A 39 22.76 6.09 -0.23
CA VAL A 39 21.76 5.84 -1.26
C VAL A 39 21.31 7.18 -1.83
N THR A 40 21.59 7.40 -3.12
CA THR A 40 21.29 8.68 -3.80
C THR A 40 19.82 8.81 -4.18
N ALA A 41 19.15 7.69 -4.50
CA ALA A 41 17.75 7.68 -4.90
C ALA A 41 17.09 6.32 -4.60
N VAL A 42 15.79 6.34 -4.32
CA VAL A 42 14.94 5.15 -4.16
C VAL A 42 13.81 5.24 -5.17
N PHE A 43 13.63 4.18 -5.93
CA PHE A 43 12.48 4.01 -6.83
C PHE A 43 11.52 3.00 -6.20
N VAL A 44 10.31 3.45 -5.89
CA VAL A 44 9.27 2.59 -5.28
C VAL A 44 8.23 2.27 -6.34
N PHE A 45 7.97 0.99 -6.55
CA PHE A 45 6.93 0.48 -7.45
C PHE A 45 5.87 -0.23 -6.62
N GLY A 46 4.60 -0.02 -6.95
CA GLY A 46 3.49 -0.66 -6.26
C GLY A 46 2.15 -0.06 -6.66
N ASP A 47 1.15 -0.29 -5.83
CA ASP A 47 -0.20 0.24 -5.97
C ASP A 47 -0.43 1.48 -5.07
N SER A 48 -1.70 1.83 -4.88
CA SER A 48 -2.18 2.88 -3.97
C SER A 48 -1.48 2.98 -2.61
N ILE A 49 -1.04 1.86 -2.02
CA ILE A 49 -0.44 1.82 -0.69
C ILE A 49 0.85 2.65 -0.63
N VAL A 50 1.64 2.64 -1.70
CA VAL A 50 2.93 3.33 -1.77
C VAL A 50 2.89 4.62 -2.59
N ASP A 51 1.72 4.98 -3.11
CA ASP A 51 1.53 6.15 -3.97
C ASP A 51 1.36 7.43 -3.13
N PRO A 52 2.30 8.40 -3.21
CA PRO A 52 2.18 9.70 -2.53
C PRO A 52 1.20 10.66 -3.23
N GLY A 53 0.49 10.22 -4.27
CA GLY A 53 -0.48 11.04 -5.01
C GLY A 53 -0.13 11.25 -6.49
N ASN A 54 0.78 10.45 -7.05
CA ASN A 54 1.10 10.47 -8.48
C ASN A 54 -0.14 10.23 -9.34
N ASN A 55 -1.10 9.45 -8.84
CA ASN A 55 -2.33 9.15 -9.57
C ASN A 55 -3.22 10.37 -9.85
N ASN A 56 -3.00 11.51 -9.19
CA ASN A 56 -3.73 12.75 -9.47
C ASN A 56 -3.54 13.27 -10.89
N ASN A 57 -2.38 12.98 -11.48
CA ASN A 57 -2.00 13.39 -12.83
C ASN A 57 -2.54 12.46 -13.91
N LEU A 58 -3.18 11.34 -13.53
CA LEU A 58 -3.75 10.38 -14.47
C LEU A 58 -5.27 10.57 -14.59
N PRO A 59 -5.86 10.29 -15.78
CA PRO A 59 -7.29 10.35 -16.00
C PRO A 59 -7.99 9.11 -15.41
N THR A 60 -8.03 9.03 -14.08
CA THR A 60 -8.67 7.94 -13.34
C THR A 60 -9.60 8.45 -12.27
N ILE A 61 -10.58 7.62 -11.90
CA ILE A 61 -11.49 7.86 -10.78
C ILE A 61 -10.86 7.51 -9.43
N ALA A 62 -9.79 6.71 -9.43
CA ALA A 62 -9.14 6.23 -8.21
C ALA A 62 -8.22 7.30 -7.60
N LYS A 63 -8.74 8.42 -7.11
CA LYS A 63 -7.93 9.51 -6.53
C LYS A 63 -8.12 9.60 -5.03
N GLY A 64 -7.05 9.69 -4.24
CA GLY A 64 -7.10 9.90 -2.79
C GLY A 64 -7.45 11.33 -2.33
N ASN A 65 -8.00 12.18 -3.21
CA ASN A 65 -8.30 13.60 -2.92
C ASN A 65 -9.62 13.80 -2.17
N PHE A 66 -9.96 12.93 -1.23
CA PHE A 66 -11.22 13.03 -0.50
C PHE A 66 -11.10 12.48 0.92
N LEU A 67 -11.96 12.96 1.81
CA LEU A 67 -12.01 12.47 3.19
C LEU A 67 -12.44 10.99 3.23
N PRO A 68 -11.81 10.14 4.05
CA PRO A 68 -11.01 10.49 5.22
C PRO A 68 -9.51 10.73 4.95
N TYR A 69 -9.02 10.54 3.73
CA TYR A 69 -7.60 10.62 3.40
C TYR A 69 -7.02 12.03 3.59
N GLY A 70 -5.73 12.11 3.91
CA GLY A 70 -5.03 13.37 4.17
C GLY A 70 -5.58 14.21 5.32
N ARG A 71 -6.33 13.62 6.26
CA ARG A 71 -6.85 14.34 7.44
C ARG A 71 -5.72 14.93 8.31
N ASP A 72 -4.62 14.20 8.43
CA ASP A 72 -3.52 14.56 9.32
C ASP A 72 -2.42 15.35 8.58
N LEU A 73 -2.59 15.55 7.26
CA LEU A 73 -1.77 16.44 6.46
C LEU A 73 -2.16 17.90 6.70
N LYS A 74 -1.15 18.78 6.73
CA LYS A 74 -1.36 20.23 6.85
C LYS A 74 -2.19 20.81 5.71
N ASP A 75 -2.04 20.25 4.52
CA ASP A 75 -2.67 20.74 3.28
C ASP A 75 -3.96 19.97 2.93
N GLY A 76 -4.40 19.03 3.78
CA GLY A 76 -5.57 18.18 3.52
C GLY A 76 -5.31 17.03 2.54
N PRO A 77 -6.35 16.48 1.88
CA PRO A 77 -6.22 15.36 0.95
C PRO A 77 -5.41 15.73 -0.31
N THR A 78 -4.15 15.27 -0.39
CA THR A 78 -3.23 15.57 -1.51
C THR A 78 -3.14 14.49 -2.59
N GLY A 79 -3.86 13.36 -2.43
CA GLY A 79 -3.97 12.30 -3.46
C GLY A 79 -3.46 10.94 -3.04
N GLN A 80 -2.74 10.89 -1.95
CA GLN A 80 -2.32 9.68 -1.25
C GLN A 80 -3.50 8.94 -0.59
N PHE A 81 -3.36 7.63 -0.47
CA PHE A 81 -4.34 6.74 0.15
C PHE A 81 -4.07 6.52 1.66
N SER A 82 -3.59 7.56 2.33
CA SER A 82 -3.26 7.56 3.77
C SER A 82 -3.64 8.90 4.41
N ASN A 83 -3.76 8.95 5.73
CA ASN A 83 -4.06 10.19 6.45
C ASN A 83 -2.87 11.15 6.54
N ASP A 84 -1.62 10.64 6.48
CA ASP A 84 -0.38 11.45 6.54
C ASP A 84 0.73 10.90 5.64
N LYS A 85 1.49 9.89 6.06
CA LYS A 85 2.58 9.33 5.23
C LYS A 85 2.22 7.98 4.65
N VAL A 86 2.76 7.71 3.48
CA VAL A 86 2.76 6.38 2.86
C VAL A 86 4.09 5.67 3.18
N PRO A 87 4.17 4.33 3.11
CA PRO A 87 5.40 3.58 3.40
C PRO A 87 6.64 4.08 2.66
N SER A 88 6.47 4.57 1.42
CA SER A 88 7.54 5.14 0.60
C SER A 88 8.19 6.38 1.23
N ASP A 89 7.43 7.21 1.96
CA ASP A 89 7.97 8.38 2.66
C ASP A 89 8.90 8.00 3.81
N PHE A 90 8.60 6.89 4.49
CA PHE A 90 9.44 6.40 5.58
C PHE A 90 10.77 5.84 5.06
N ILE A 91 10.74 5.18 3.90
CA ILE A 91 11.95 4.67 3.24
C ILE A 91 12.83 5.84 2.79
N GLY A 92 12.25 6.89 2.19
CA GLY A 92 13.00 8.06 1.72
C GLY A 92 13.58 8.93 2.86
N LYS A 93 12.90 9.00 4.01
CA LYS A 93 13.36 9.80 5.16
C LYS A 93 14.50 9.14 5.93
N ASN A 94 14.53 7.81 5.97
CA ASN A 94 15.61 7.08 6.60
C ASN A 94 16.86 7.16 5.71
N LYS A 95 17.75 8.10 6.03
CA LYS A 95 19.10 8.26 5.43
C LYS A 95 19.94 6.97 5.50
N TYR A 96 19.50 6.04 6.34
CA TYR A 96 19.99 4.68 6.46
C TYR A 96 18.87 3.76 6.00
N ILE A 97 18.79 3.56 4.69
CA ILE A 97 18.18 2.33 4.18
C ILE A 97 19.06 1.21 4.73
N CYS A 98 18.41 0.18 5.26
CA CYS A 98 19.00 -0.92 6.02
C CYS A 98 20.35 -1.41 5.49
#